data_AF-A0A7W0LV72-F1
#
_entry.id   AF-A0A7W0LV72-F1
#
_cell.length_a   1.000
_cell.length_b   1.000
_cell.length_c   1.000
_cell.angle_alpha   90.00
_cell.angle_beta   90.00
_cell.angle_gamma   90.00
#
_symmetry.space_group_name_H-M   'P 1'
#
loop_
_entity.id
_entity.type
_entity.pdbx_description
1 polymer ?
#
loop_
_entity_poly.entity_id
_entity_poly.type
_entity_poly.pdbx_seq_one_letter_code
_entity_poly.pdbx_strand_id
1 'polypeptide(L)'
;MGLRRASLLLACATVLAMAGCSKEGRSGVPPACRQGADAVRVALGTAPGNVRIDGTPLSACLADESDAAELADVGTAFVNVAADLATVAAERPESDEATQLGYLLGATRRGVREHQGVNAELVRRLEQETLVLRRRSEAFRAGERAGLRGG
;
A
#
# COMPACT_ATOMS: atom_id res chain seq x y z
N MET A 1 35.27 -61.59 -45.08
CA MET A 1 34.63 -62.11 -43.85
C MET A 1 35.13 -61.29 -42.66
N GLY A 2 34.22 -60.70 -41.89
CA GLY A 2 34.55 -59.83 -40.76
C GLY A 2 33.39 -58.89 -40.42
N LEU A 3 32.26 -59.49 -40.03
CA LEU A 3 31.04 -58.80 -39.60
C LEU A 3 31.21 -58.20 -38.19
N ARG A 4 30.54 -57.06 -37.99
CA ARG A 4 29.93 -56.58 -36.72
C ARG A 4 30.86 -56.05 -35.64
N ARG A 5 30.81 -54.74 -35.39
CA ARG A 5 30.51 -54.20 -34.05
C ARG A 5 29.58 -52.99 -34.17
N ALA A 6 28.37 -53.16 -33.68
CA ALA A 6 27.39 -52.12 -33.46
C ALA A 6 27.80 -51.29 -32.25
N SER A 7 27.74 -49.97 -32.38
CA SER A 7 27.68 -49.06 -31.23
C SER A 7 26.70 -47.96 -31.58
N LEU A 8 25.46 -48.16 -31.14
CA LEU A 8 24.48 -47.09 -31.00
C LEU A 8 25.09 -46.00 -30.12
N LEU A 9 25.32 -44.81 -30.68
CA LEU A 9 25.47 -43.59 -29.89
C LEU A 9 24.18 -42.81 -29.99
N LEU A 10 23.33 -43.08 -29.01
CA LEU A 10 22.11 -42.38 -28.68
C LEU A 10 22.48 -40.96 -28.21
N ALA A 11 22.50 -39.99 -29.13
CA ALA A 11 22.63 -38.59 -28.79
C ALA A 11 21.27 -38.04 -28.36
N CYS A 12 20.94 -38.18 -27.07
CA CYS A 12 19.83 -37.48 -26.45
C CYS A 12 20.11 -35.96 -26.49
N ALA A 13 19.48 -35.27 -27.43
CA ALA A 13 19.35 -33.82 -27.41
C ALA A 13 18.37 -33.42 -26.30
N THR A 14 18.87 -33.21 -25.10
CA THR A 14 18.12 -32.59 -24.00
C THR A 14 18.02 -31.09 -24.26
N VAL A 15 16.92 -30.68 -24.90
CA VAL A 15 16.47 -29.28 -24.91
C VAL A 15 16.01 -28.96 -23.48
N LEU A 16 16.91 -28.39 -22.67
CA LEU A 16 16.53 -27.74 -21.41
C LEU A 16 15.81 -26.43 -21.77
N ALA A 17 14.51 -26.54 -22.07
CA ALA A 17 13.59 -25.42 -21.92
C ALA A 17 13.39 -25.22 -20.41
N MET A 18 14.32 -24.52 -19.76
CA MET A 18 14.02 -23.90 -18.47
C MET A 18 13.03 -22.78 -18.78
N ALA A 19 11.74 -23.13 -18.71
CA ALA A 19 10.67 -22.19 -18.51
C ALA A 19 11.08 -21.32 -17.32
N GLY A 20 11.36 -20.05 -17.60
CA GLY A 20 11.48 -19.03 -16.58
C GLY A 20 10.12 -18.88 -15.92
N CYS A 21 9.85 -19.73 -14.93
CA CYS A 21 8.92 -19.38 -13.86
C CYS A 21 9.61 -18.30 -13.03
N SER A 22 9.75 -17.08 -13.58
CA SER A 22 9.69 -15.91 -12.75
C SER A 22 8.31 -15.97 -12.13
N LYS A 23 8.26 -16.43 -10.89
CA LYS A 23 7.17 -16.07 -10.00
C LYS A 23 7.20 -14.54 -10.03
N GLU A 24 6.32 -13.92 -10.81
CA GLU A 24 6.04 -12.49 -10.76
C GLU A 24 5.53 -12.20 -9.34
N GLY A 25 6.48 -12.17 -8.39
CA GLY A 25 6.34 -11.36 -7.21
C GLY A 25 6.08 -9.98 -7.74
N ARG A 26 4.90 -9.46 -7.43
CA ARG A 26 4.56 -8.06 -7.71
C ARG A 26 5.51 -7.22 -6.87
N SER A 27 6.71 -6.99 -7.39
CA SER A 27 7.63 -6.00 -6.88
C SER A 27 7.09 -4.64 -7.31
N GLY A 28 7.11 -3.67 -6.41
CA GLY A 28 6.55 -2.34 -6.67
C GLY A 28 5.19 -2.09 -6.01
N VAL A 29 4.87 -0.80 -5.96
CA VAL A 29 3.57 -0.32 -5.48
C VAL A 29 2.46 -0.86 -6.39
N PRO A 30 1.32 -1.34 -5.85
CA PRO A 30 0.19 -1.75 -6.69
C PRO A 30 -0.25 -0.61 -7.63
N PRO A 31 -0.57 -0.88 -8.92
CA PRO A 31 -0.94 0.15 -9.88
C PRO A 31 -2.07 1.06 -9.40
N ALA A 32 -3.00 0.51 -8.61
CA ALA A 32 -4.09 1.24 -7.98
C ALA A 32 -3.59 2.40 -7.09
N CYS A 33 -2.51 2.18 -6.34
CA CYS A 33 -1.98 3.16 -5.40
C CYS A 33 -1.22 4.31 -6.08
N ARG A 34 -0.88 4.18 -7.38
CA ARG A 34 -0.19 5.22 -8.16
C ARG A 34 -1.13 6.22 -8.82
N GLN A 35 -2.44 6.16 -8.53
CA GLN A 35 -3.44 7.08 -9.08
C GLN A 35 -3.45 8.45 -8.40
N GLY A 36 -2.65 8.65 -7.35
CA GLY A 36 -2.47 9.93 -6.68
C GLY A 36 -3.54 10.28 -5.65
N ALA A 37 -3.54 11.55 -5.22
CA ALA A 37 -4.33 12.04 -4.08
C ALA A 37 -5.85 11.92 -4.29
N ASP A 38 -6.34 12.15 -5.51
CA ASP A 38 -7.79 12.11 -5.77
C ASP A 38 -8.36 10.70 -5.60
N ALA A 39 -7.63 9.67 -6.02
CA ALA A 39 -8.04 8.28 -5.82
C ALA A 39 -8.07 7.90 -4.33
N VAL A 40 -7.10 8.37 -3.55
CA VAL A 40 -7.07 8.20 -2.09
C VAL A 40 -8.27 8.90 -1.45
N ARG A 41 -8.58 10.14 -1.86
CA ARG A 41 -9.72 10.91 -1.32
C ARG A 41 -11.05 10.23 -1.64
N VAL A 42 -11.25 9.76 -2.87
CA VAL A 42 -12.45 9.02 -3.28
C VAL A 42 -12.59 7.74 -2.47
N ALA A 43 -11.51 6.97 -2.30
CA ALA A 43 -11.54 5.74 -1.52
C ALA A 43 -11.90 6.02 -0.05
N LEU A 44 -11.33 7.06 0.56
CA LEU A 44 -11.60 7.43 1.95
C LEU A 44 -13.07 7.81 2.18
N GLY A 45 -13.81 8.19 1.13
CA GLY A 45 -15.26 8.40 1.20
C GLY A 45 -16.06 7.20 1.75
N THR A 46 -15.48 6.00 1.79
CA THR A 46 -16.12 4.80 2.36
C THR A 46 -15.76 4.53 3.83
N ALA A 47 -14.90 5.36 4.45
CA ALA A 47 -14.54 5.23 5.86
C ALA A 47 -15.79 5.41 6.78
N PRO A 48 -15.89 4.67 7.90
CA PRO A 48 -14.91 3.73 8.47
C PRO A 48 -15.01 2.30 7.90
N GLY A 49 -15.69 2.11 6.76
CA GLY A 49 -15.85 0.84 6.07
C GLY A 49 -14.57 0.35 5.36
N ASN A 50 -14.75 -0.48 4.33
CA ASN A 50 -13.63 -1.05 3.58
C ASN A 50 -13.12 -0.02 2.55
N VAL A 51 -12.05 0.69 2.90
CA VAL A 51 -11.43 1.70 2.04
C VAL A 51 -10.43 1.01 1.13
N ARG A 52 -10.67 1.12 -0.18
CA ARG A 52 -9.85 0.48 -1.20
C ARG A 52 -9.74 1.38 -2.43
N ILE A 53 -8.57 1.41 -3.05
CA ILE A 53 -8.36 1.98 -4.38
C ILE A 53 -8.35 0.82 -5.36
N ASP A 54 -9.33 0.76 -6.25
CA ASP A 54 -9.50 -0.35 -7.21
C ASP A 54 -9.32 -1.75 -6.59
N GLY A 55 -9.94 -1.95 -5.42
CA GLY A 55 -9.89 -3.21 -4.69
C GLY A 55 -8.59 -3.48 -3.93
N THR A 56 -7.63 -2.55 -3.92
CA THR A 56 -6.41 -2.59 -3.12
C THR A 56 -6.60 -1.81 -1.81
N PRO A 57 -6.34 -2.41 -0.64
CA PRO A 57 -6.44 -1.69 0.64
C PRO A 57 -5.29 -0.68 0.76
N LEU A 58 -5.51 0.43 1.46
CA LEU A 58 -4.50 1.49 1.60
C LEU A 58 -3.21 1.00 2.27
N SER A 59 -3.28 0.07 3.23
CA SER A 59 -2.10 -0.49 3.89
C SER A 59 -1.16 -1.20 2.91
N ALA A 60 -1.72 -1.83 1.88
CA ALA A 60 -0.95 -2.55 0.85
C ALA A 60 -0.25 -1.60 -0.14
N CYS A 61 -0.58 -0.31 -0.14
CA CYS A 61 0.14 0.70 -0.92
C CYS A 61 1.54 0.99 -0.38
N LEU A 62 1.89 0.47 0.81
CA LEU A 62 3.16 0.74 1.50
C LEU A 62 4.07 -0.50 1.56
N ALA A 63 3.96 -1.39 0.58
CA ALA A 63 4.66 -2.68 0.54
C ALA A 63 6.19 -2.54 0.47
N ASP A 64 6.91 -3.41 1.20
CA ASP A 64 8.37 -3.41 1.38
C ASP A 64 9.19 -3.46 0.07
N GLU A 65 8.72 -4.21 -0.92
CA GLU A 65 9.48 -4.48 -2.16
C GLU A 65 9.26 -3.41 -3.24
N SER A 66 8.93 -2.19 -2.82
CA SER A 66 8.61 -1.08 -3.70
C SER A 66 9.79 -0.16 -3.94
N ASP A 67 9.86 0.41 -5.14
CA ASP A 67 10.85 1.42 -5.47
C ASP A 67 10.67 2.68 -4.59
N ALA A 68 11.78 3.28 -4.17
CA ALA A 68 11.76 4.42 -3.25
C ALA A 68 11.06 5.64 -3.83
N ALA A 69 11.13 5.87 -5.16
CA ALA A 69 10.42 6.96 -5.80
C ALA A 69 8.91 6.70 -5.82
N GLU A 70 8.48 5.47 -6.11
CA GLU A 70 7.05 5.12 -6.06
C GLU A 70 6.47 5.29 -4.65
N LEU A 71 7.21 4.86 -3.61
CA LEU A 71 6.79 5.06 -2.22
C LEU A 71 6.75 6.54 -1.83
N ALA A 72 7.67 7.36 -2.35
CA ALA A 72 7.66 8.79 -2.12
C ALA A 72 6.43 9.47 -2.76
N ASP A 73 6.03 9.04 -3.96
CA ASP A 73 4.84 9.55 -4.64
C ASP A 73 3.56 9.16 -3.89
N VAL A 74 3.43 7.90 -3.46
CA VAL A 74 2.30 7.44 -2.63
C VAL A 74 2.27 8.20 -1.30
N GLY A 75 3.41 8.34 -0.64
CA GLY A 75 3.51 9.07 0.62
C GLY A 75 3.11 10.54 0.47
N THR A 76 3.49 11.18 -0.64
CA THR A 76 3.10 12.55 -0.97
C THR A 76 1.60 12.67 -1.16
N ALA A 77 0.98 11.74 -1.90
CA ALA A 77 -0.47 11.71 -2.07
C ALA A 77 -1.19 11.57 -0.71
N PHE A 78 -0.70 10.70 0.18
CA PHE A 78 -1.29 10.50 1.50
C PHE A 78 -1.19 11.76 2.37
N VAL A 79 -0.02 12.41 2.40
CA VAL A 79 0.17 13.64 3.19
C VAL A 79 -0.71 14.78 2.68
N ASN A 80 -0.82 14.96 1.35
CA ASN A 80 -1.68 16.00 0.79
C ASN A 80 -3.16 15.79 1.17
N VAL A 81 -3.66 14.56 1.06
CA VAL A 81 -5.03 14.24 1.49
C VAL A 81 -5.20 14.44 2.99
N ALA A 82 -4.21 14.06 3.80
CA ALA A 82 -4.27 14.27 5.25
C ALA A 82 -4.34 15.76 5.62
N ALA A 83 -3.56 16.62 4.97
CA ALA A 83 -3.57 18.06 5.19
C ALA A 83 -4.94 18.69 4.86
N ASP A 84 -5.56 18.28 3.75
CA ASP A 84 -6.91 18.74 3.36
C ASP A 84 -7.95 18.32 4.40
N LEU A 85 -7.94 17.03 4.80
CA LEU A 85 -8.88 16.50 5.80
C LEU A 85 -8.66 17.15 7.16
N ALA A 86 -7.41 17.39 7.56
CA ALA A 86 -7.05 18.01 8.82
C ALA A 86 -7.58 19.44 8.92
N THR A 87 -7.51 20.21 7.83
CA THR A 87 -8.07 21.57 7.76
C THR A 87 -9.56 21.55 8.12
N VAL A 88 -10.33 20.66 7.51
CA VAL A 88 -11.77 20.55 7.74
C VAL A 88 -12.09 19.97 9.12
N ALA A 89 -11.37 18.93 9.54
CA ALA A 89 -11.56 18.28 10.83
C ALA A 89 -11.21 19.20 12.02
N ALA A 90 -10.30 20.16 11.83
CA ALA A 90 -9.99 21.17 12.84
C ALA A 90 -11.19 22.07 13.17
N GLU A 91 -11.98 22.42 12.15
CA GLU A 91 -13.19 23.23 12.27
C GLU A 91 -14.39 22.39 12.70
N ARG A 92 -14.48 21.14 12.23
CA ARG A 92 -15.58 20.21 12.49
C ARG A 92 -15.04 18.88 13.03
N PRO A 93 -14.75 18.77 14.35
CA PRO A 93 -14.09 17.59 14.89
C PRO A 93 -14.86 16.28 14.75
N GLU A 94 -16.20 16.31 14.74
CA GLU A 94 -17.05 15.12 14.61
C GLU A 94 -17.54 14.90 13.16
N SER A 95 -16.75 15.30 12.18
CA SER A 95 -17.06 15.19 10.75
C SER A 95 -16.60 13.87 10.14
N ASP A 96 -17.12 13.57 8.94
CA ASP A 96 -16.64 12.44 8.13
C ASP A 96 -15.15 12.62 7.81
N GLU A 97 -14.69 13.85 7.54
CA GLU A 97 -13.28 14.15 7.27
C GLU A 97 -12.38 13.81 8.47
N ALA A 98 -12.86 13.99 9.70
CA ALA A 98 -12.14 13.54 10.89
C ALA A 98 -12.03 12.01 10.94
N THR A 99 -13.11 11.27 10.61
CA THR A 99 -13.08 9.81 10.48
C THR A 99 -12.15 9.35 9.37
N GLN A 100 -12.16 10.01 8.22
CA GLN A 100 -11.29 9.71 7.08
C GLN A 100 -9.82 9.93 7.42
N LEU A 101 -9.49 11.06 8.07
CA LEU A 101 -8.13 11.35 8.51
C LEU A 101 -7.63 10.33 9.52
N GLY A 102 -8.47 9.97 10.49
CA GLY A 102 -8.18 8.90 11.44
C GLY A 102 -7.91 7.58 10.70
N TYR A 103 -8.78 7.21 9.76
CA TYR A 103 -8.64 5.99 8.97
C TYR A 103 -7.32 5.95 8.22
N LEU A 104 -6.96 7.03 7.51
CA LEU A 104 -5.73 7.14 6.74
C LEU A 104 -4.49 6.93 7.63
N LEU A 105 -4.45 7.57 8.81
CA LEU A 105 -3.36 7.37 9.77
C LEU A 105 -3.31 5.91 10.27
N GLY A 106 -4.46 5.32 10.60
CA GLY A 106 -4.55 3.94 11.06
C GLY A 106 -4.10 2.92 10.02
N ALA A 107 -4.54 3.07 8.77
CA ALA A 107 -4.18 2.24 7.63
C ALA A 107 -2.68 2.35 7.31
N THR A 108 -2.14 3.58 7.33
CA THR A 108 -0.71 3.81 7.11
C THR A 108 0.11 3.14 8.20
N ARG A 109 -0.23 3.32 9.48
CA ARG A 109 0.44 2.61 10.58
C ARG A 109 0.37 1.10 10.44
N ARG A 110 -0.74 0.57 9.94
CA ARG A 110 -0.86 -0.87 9.65
C ARG A 110 0.12 -1.28 8.56
N GLY A 111 0.13 -0.60 7.42
CA GLY A 111 1.03 -0.89 6.31
C GLY A 111 2.49 -0.86 6.75
N VAL A 112 2.92 0.19 7.47
CA VAL A 112 4.30 0.30 7.97
C VAL A 112 4.67 -0.82 8.94
N ARG A 113 3.75 -1.29 9.80
CA ARG A 113 4.03 -2.43 10.69
C ARG A 113 4.12 -3.75 9.95
N GLU A 114 3.29 -3.96 8.94
CA GLU A 114 3.32 -5.15 8.09
C GLU A 114 4.59 -5.20 7.23
N HIS A 115 5.19 -4.03 6.99
CA HIS A 115 6.33 -3.81 6.10
C HIS A 115 7.55 -3.22 6.84
N GLN A 116 7.92 -3.88 7.95
CA GLN A 116 9.18 -3.70 8.70
C GLN A 116 9.64 -2.27 9.02
N GLY A 117 8.74 -1.28 9.05
CA GLY A 117 9.08 0.09 9.41
C GLY A 117 9.72 0.94 8.32
N VAL A 118 9.85 0.45 7.07
CA VAL A 118 10.52 1.18 5.96
C VAL A 118 9.95 2.59 5.77
N ASN A 119 8.66 2.75 6.03
CA ASN A 119 7.91 4.00 5.85
C ASN A 119 7.59 4.73 7.17
N ALA A 120 8.37 4.55 8.23
CA ALA A 120 8.13 5.19 9.54
C ALA A 120 8.10 6.73 9.48
N GLU A 121 8.82 7.35 8.55
CA GLU A 121 8.76 8.80 8.31
C GLU A 121 7.40 9.25 7.79
N LEU A 122 6.75 8.46 6.92
CA LEU A 122 5.41 8.79 6.42
C LEU A 122 4.40 8.84 7.58
N VAL A 123 4.48 7.89 8.52
CA VAL A 123 3.64 7.92 9.73
C VAL A 123 3.86 9.20 10.53
N ARG A 124 5.11 9.62 10.73
CA ARG A 124 5.43 10.87 11.46
C ARG A 124 4.85 12.09 10.76
N ARG A 125 4.96 12.18 9.44
CA ARG A 125 4.38 13.29 8.65
C ARG A 125 2.85 13.32 8.77
N LEU A 126 2.20 12.17 8.66
CA LEU A 126 0.75 12.10 8.87
C LEU A 126 0.35 12.46 10.30
N GLU A 127 1.13 12.08 11.31
CA GLU A 127 0.89 12.50 12.69
C GLU A 127 1.00 14.01 12.87
N GLN A 128 1.93 14.68 12.17
CA GLN A 128 2.06 16.14 12.17
C GLN A 128 0.79 16.83 11.68
N GLU A 129 0.16 16.30 10.61
CA GLU A 129 -1.13 16.81 10.12
C GLU A 129 -2.26 16.68 11.17
N THR A 130 -2.13 15.76 12.14
CA THR A 130 -3.13 15.64 13.21
C THR A 130 -2.92 16.59 14.38
N LEU A 131 -1.80 17.30 14.46
CA LEU A 131 -1.48 18.19 15.59
C LEU A 131 -2.40 19.41 15.68
N VAL A 132 -2.92 19.85 14.53
CA VAL A 132 -3.90 20.94 14.42
C VAL A 132 -5.24 20.57 15.09
N LEU A 133 -5.53 19.27 15.27
CA LEU A 133 -6.72 18.80 15.96
C LEU A 133 -6.57 19.09 17.47
N ARG A 134 -7.17 20.21 17.93
CA ARG A 134 -7.16 20.64 19.35
C ARG A 134 -7.58 19.54 20.33
N ARG A 135 -8.41 18.60 19.86
CA ARG A 135 -8.72 17.33 20.52
C ARG A 135 -8.98 16.28 19.44
N ARG A 136 -8.37 15.10 19.58
CA ARG A 136 -8.75 13.94 18.78
C ARG A 136 -10.19 13.53 19.11
N SER A 137 -11.10 13.84 18.21
CA SER A 137 -12.54 13.58 18.31
C SER A 137 -12.85 12.09 18.42
N GLU A 138 -14.11 11.78 18.71
CA GLU A 138 -14.58 10.39 18.66
C GLU A 138 -14.60 9.88 17.21
N ALA A 139 -15.04 10.72 16.26
CA ALA A 139 -14.97 10.44 14.83
C ALA A 139 -13.57 10.06 14.36
N PHE A 140 -12.53 10.84 14.73
CA PHE A 140 -11.13 10.53 14.41
C PHE A 140 -10.70 9.20 15.01
N ARG A 141 -10.96 8.99 16.31
CA ARG A 141 -10.57 7.75 17.01
C ARG A 141 -11.31 6.52 16.48
N ALA A 142 -12.53 6.67 15.98
CA ALA A 142 -13.27 5.61 15.32
C ALA A 142 -12.61 5.24 13.97
N GLY A 143 -12.28 6.25 13.17
CA GLY A 143 -11.54 6.09 11.92
C GLY A 143 -10.19 5.40 12.12
N GLU A 144 -9.38 5.89 13.06
CA GLU A 144 -8.05 5.35 13.37
C GLU A 144 -8.11 3.87 13.74
N ARG A 145 -9.06 3.48 14.60
CA ARG A 145 -9.29 2.09 14.95
C ARG A 145 -9.75 1.24 13.76
N ALA A 146 -10.56 1.79 12.86
CA ALA A 146 -11.01 1.09 11.66
C ALA A 146 -9.87 0.87 10.67
N GLY A 147 -9.09 1.91 10.37
CA GLY A 147 -7.91 1.82 9.50
C GLY A 147 -6.86 0.84 10.02
N LEU A 148 -6.65 0.79 11.35
CA LEU A 148 -5.75 -0.19 11.97
C LEU A 148 -6.18 -1.66 11.76
N ARG A 149 -7.48 -1.92 11.56
CA ARG A 149 -8.02 -3.29 11.41
C ARG A 149 -8.21 -3.72 9.96
N GLY A 150 -8.64 -2.79 9.09
CA GLY A 150 -9.10 -3.14 7.74
C GLY A 150 -8.66 -2.20 6.64
N GLY A 151 -7.86 -1.18 6.98
CA GLY A 151 -7.24 -0.27 6.01
C GLY A 151 -6.12 -0.92 5.26
#